data_AF-A0A1V5KZ47-F1
#
_entry.id   AF-A0A1V5KZ47-F1
#
_cell.length_a   1.000
_cell.length_b   1.000
_cell.length_c   1.000
_cell.angle_alpha   90.00
_cell.angle_beta   90.00
_cell.angle_gamma   90.00
#
_symmetry.space_group_name_H-M   'P 1'
#
loop_
_entity.id
_entity.type
_entity.pdbx_description
1 polymer ?
#
loop_
_entity_poly.entity_id
_entity_poly.type
_entity_poly.pdbx_seq_one_letter_code
_entity_poly.pdbx_strand_id
1 'polypeptide(L)'
;MKITSLINLLSWKTAVMAALVLPFGLSNASVVETAPVRAVIETAETGSPISPYVYGQFVEHIHDLMNDTLWAEMLDDRKFFYPVLAEEPPPPENPGRFGRSHQRRWLAVGPIADVVMDVQEPWVGEHSPRVSLAATIHAVSGRVVWL
;
A
#
# COMPACT_ATOMS: atom_id res chain seq x y z
N MET A 1 35.93 82.66 -30.39
CA MET A 1 36.23 83.39 -29.14
C MET A 1 36.24 82.39 -27.99
N LYS A 2 37.16 82.57 -27.04
CA LYS A 2 37.62 81.60 -26.02
C LYS A 2 36.67 81.42 -24.82
N ILE A 3 37.02 80.43 -23.98
CA ILE A 3 36.83 80.31 -22.49
C ILE A 3 35.69 79.39 -21.99
N THR A 4 36.08 78.15 -21.62
CA THR A 4 35.89 77.43 -20.33
C THR A 4 34.68 77.73 -19.43
N SER A 5 34.04 76.67 -18.91
CA SER A 5 33.85 76.38 -17.46
C SER A 5 32.94 75.14 -17.30
N LEU A 6 33.43 73.98 -16.86
CA LEU A 6 33.37 73.54 -15.45
C LEU A 6 32.02 73.86 -14.79
N ILE A 7 31.11 72.88 -14.72
CA ILE A 7 30.27 72.59 -13.54
C ILE A 7 29.99 71.07 -13.55
N ASN A 8 30.39 70.46 -12.44
CA ASN A 8 30.15 69.09 -12.03
C ASN A 8 28.65 68.74 -11.95
N LEU A 9 28.41 67.45 -11.72
CA LEU A 9 27.17 66.79 -11.29
C LEU A 9 26.24 66.34 -12.41
N LEU A 10 26.53 65.18 -13.01
CA LEU A 10 25.47 64.18 -13.12
C LEU A 10 26.00 62.75 -13.24
N SER A 11 26.00 62.07 -12.09
CA SER A 11 25.66 60.65 -11.91
C SER A 11 26.38 59.60 -12.76
N TRP A 12 27.41 59.00 -12.16
CA TRP A 12 28.10 57.79 -12.63
C TRP A 12 27.21 56.53 -12.74
N LYS A 13 25.91 56.62 -12.40
CA LYS A 13 25.06 55.45 -12.18
C LYS A 13 24.49 54.80 -13.45
N THR A 14 24.78 55.31 -14.65
CA THR A 14 24.22 54.76 -15.90
C THR A 14 25.13 53.78 -16.63
N ALA A 15 26.37 53.56 -16.17
CA ALA A 15 27.34 52.71 -16.88
C ALA A 15 27.43 51.24 -16.41
N VAL A 16 26.56 50.78 -15.49
CA VAL A 16 26.63 49.39 -14.96
C VAL A 16 25.51 48.48 -15.49
N MET A 17 24.48 49.02 -16.15
CA MET A 17 23.28 48.26 -16.50
C MET A 17 23.22 47.74 -17.95
N ALA A 18 24.36 47.60 -18.63
CA ALA A 18 24.42 47.12 -20.03
C ALA A 18 25.45 46.01 -20.28
N ALA A 19 25.78 45.21 -19.26
CA ALA A 19 26.68 44.05 -19.41
C ALA A 19 26.10 42.73 -18.84
N LEU A 20 24.78 42.64 -18.66
CA LEU A 20 24.15 41.42 -18.16
C LEU A 20 23.01 40.97 -19.09
N VAL A 21 23.37 40.66 -20.34
CA VAL A 21 22.49 39.96 -21.28
C VAL A 21 23.25 38.73 -21.83
N LEU A 22 22.79 37.57 -21.34
CA LEU A 22 22.93 36.19 -21.85
C LEU A 22 24.26 35.41 -21.63
N PRO A 23 24.24 34.08 -21.33
CA PRO A 23 23.12 33.19 -20.99
C PRO A 23 23.33 32.36 -19.69
N PHE A 24 22.38 32.43 -18.76
CA PHE A 24 22.19 31.40 -17.72
C PHE A 24 21.43 30.23 -18.37
N GLY A 25 22.13 29.42 -19.16
CA GLY A 25 21.51 28.36 -19.95
C GLY A 25 22.44 27.20 -20.31
N LEU A 26 23.57 27.05 -19.64
CA LEU A 26 24.38 25.85 -19.75
C LEU A 26 23.87 24.85 -18.72
N SER A 27 22.80 24.13 -19.07
CA SER A 27 22.60 22.80 -18.52
C SER A 27 23.83 22.00 -18.90
N ASN A 28 24.62 21.59 -17.90
CA ASN A 28 25.62 20.54 -18.09
C ASN A 28 24.87 19.26 -18.45
N ALA A 29 24.65 19.04 -19.75
CA ALA A 29 24.33 17.72 -20.24
C ALA A 29 25.54 16.85 -19.92
N SER A 30 25.43 16.01 -18.89
CA SER A 30 26.39 14.95 -18.64
C SER A 30 26.34 14.06 -19.87
N VAL A 31 27.37 14.12 -20.71
CA VAL A 31 27.60 13.10 -21.73
C VAL A 31 27.89 11.82 -20.97
N VAL A 32 26.91 10.91 -20.92
CA VAL A 32 27.15 9.54 -20.49
C VAL A 32 27.97 8.90 -21.60
N GLU A 33 29.29 8.90 -21.42
CA GLU A 33 30.18 8.18 -22.32
C GLU A 33 29.84 6.69 -22.25
N THR A 34 29.20 6.20 -23.31
CA THR A 34 28.81 4.80 -23.41
C THR A 34 30.03 4.01 -23.86
N ALA A 35 30.91 3.67 -22.91
CA ALA A 35 32.03 2.80 -23.20
C ALA A 35 31.50 1.41 -23.61
N PRO A 36 32.02 0.80 -24.68
CA PRO A 36 31.56 -0.51 -25.11
C PRO A 36 31.96 -1.59 -24.09
N VAL A 37 30.98 -2.37 -23.62
CA VAL A 37 31.23 -3.55 -22.79
C VAL A 37 31.48 -4.74 -23.69
N ARG A 38 32.65 -5.38 -23.56
CA ARG A 38 32.99 -6.62 -24.26
C ARG A 38 33.06 -7.78 -23.27
N ALA A 39 32.27 -8.83 -23.52
CA ALA A 39 32.33 -10.09 -22.80
C ALA A 39 32.69 -11.23 -23.76
N VAL A 40 33.47 -12.20 -23.29
CA VAL A 40 33.82 -13.44 -24.01
C VAL A 40 33.24 -14.61 -23.22
N ILE A 41 32.60 -15.56 -23.90
CA ILE A 41 31.99 -16.75 -23.30
C ILE A 41 32.72 -17.97 -23.85
N GLU A 42 33.38 -18.72 -22.96
CA GLU A 42 34.10 -19.95 -23.31
C GLU A 42 33.19 -21.17 -23.10
N THR A 43 32.57 -21.66 -24.17
CA THR A 43 31.56 -22.74 -24.06
C THR A 43 32.16 -24.12 -23.76
N ALA A 44 33.48 -24.27 -23.87
CA ALA A 44 34.20 -25.49 -23.53
C ALA A 44 34.57 -25.58 -22.03
N GLU A 45 34.49 -24.47 -21.29
CA GLU A 45 34.82 -24.41 -19.87
C GLU A 45 33.54 -24.52 -19.04
N THR A 46 33.30 -25.68 -18.42
CA THR A 46 32.13 -25.91 -17.58
C THR A 46 32.48 -25.76 -16.10
N GLY A 47 31.77 -24.88 -15.40
CA GLY A 47 31.88 -24.74 -13.95
C GLY A 47 31.04 -25.76 -13.18
N SER A 48 31.00 -25.61 -11.85
CA SER A 48 30.11 -26.42 -11.00
C SER A 48 28.63 -26.23 -11.41
N PRO A 49 27.79 -27.27 -11.29
CA PRO A 49 26.36 -27.14 -11.54
C PRO A 49 25.73 -26.01 -10.71
N ILE A 50 24.86 -25.21 -11.34
CA ILE A 50 24.09 -24.19 -10.64
C ILE A 50 23.09 -24.90 -9.72
N SER A 51 23.10 -24.54 -8.44
CA SER A 51 22.16 -25.09 -7.47
C SER A 51 20.72 -24.73 -7.86
N PRO A 52 19.77 -25.68 -7.86
CA PRO A 52 18.36 -25.37 -8.15
C PRO A 52 17.74 -24.43 -7.08
N TYR A 53 18.32 -24.41 -5.88
CA TYR A 53 17.82 -23.60 -4.77
C TYR A 53 18.12 -22.10 -4.89
N VAL A 54 18.90 -21.68 -5.90
CA VAL A 54 19.07 -20.25 -6.20
C VAL A 54 17.74 -19.58 -6.60
N TYR A 55 16.74 -20.38 -6.99
CA TYR A 55 15.39 -19.94 -7.34
C TYR A 55 14.33 -20.27 -6.25
N GLY A 56 14.77 -20.56 -5.02
CA GLY A 56 13.86 -20.80 -3.89
C GLY A 56 12.96 -19.59 -3.57
N GLN A 57 11.85 -19.86 -2.88
CA GLN A 57 10.89 -18.84 -2.44
C GLN A 57 10.88 -18.76 -0.91
N PHE A 58 10.50 -17.59 -0.39
CA PHE A 58 10.26 -17.37 1.04
C PHE A 58 8.80 -17.00 1.25
N VAL A 59 8.16 -17.60 2.24
CA VAL A 59 6.77 -17.34 2.62
C VAL A 59 6.69 -17.15 4.12
N GLU A 60 6.07 -16.07 4.53
CA GLU A 60 5.72 -15.79 5.93
C GLU A 60 4.29 -15.23 6.01
N HIS A 61 3.76 -15.13 7.22
CA HIS A 61 2.44 -14.55 7.46
C HIS A 61 2.50 -13.01 7.43
N ILE A 62 2.72 -12.45 6.24
CA ILE A 62 2.78 -11.00 6.02
C ILE A 62 1.63 -10.53 5.14
N HIS A 63 1.02 -9.40 5.49
CA HIS A 63 -0.15 -8.85 4.83
C HIS A 63 -1.23 -9.94 4.65
N ASP A 64 -1.79 -10.00 3.44
CA ASP A 64 -2.91 -10.83 3.06
C ASP A 64 -2.43 -12.08 2.28
N LEU A 65 -1.11 -12.30 2.21
CA LEU A 65 -0.48 -13.37 1.43
C LEU A 65 -0.98 -14.75 1.87
N MET A 66 -1.04 -14.98 3.18
CA MET A 66 -1.47 -16.28 3.70
C MET A 66 -2.99 -16.38 3.72
N ASN A 67 -3.68 -15.44 4.37
CA ASN A 67 -5.10 -15.60 4.68
C ASN A 67 -6.03 -15.28 3.49
N ASP A 68 -5.63 -14.44 2.54
CA ASP A 68 -6.52 -13.99 1.47
C ASP A 68 -6.01 -14.39 0.07
N THR A 69 -4.83 -15.01 -0.02
CA THR A 69 -4.22 -15.41 -1.31
C THR A 69 -3.86 -16.90 -1.38
N LEU A 70 -2.91 -17.37 -0.56
CA LEU A 70 -2.39 -18.74 -0.65
C LEU A 70 -3.31 -19.76 0.02
N TRP A 71 -3.90 -19.42 1.16
CA TRP A 71 -4.82 -20.31 1.85
C TRP A 71 -6.21 -20.23 1.20
N ALA A 72 -6.79 -21.39 0.89
CA ALA A 72 -8.08 -21.49 0.22
C ALA A 72 -9.29 -21.17 1.12
N GLU A 73 -9.08 -20.70 2.34
CA GLU A 73 -10.15 -20.30 3.24
C GLU A 73 -10.83 -19.03 2.71
N MET A 74 -12.16 -19.04 2.67
CA MET A 74 -12.94 -17.93 2.13
C MET A 74 -13.59 -17.09 3.22
N LEU A 75 -13.61 -17.58 4.46
CA LEU A 75 -14.25 -16.93 5.59
C LEU A 75 -13.21 -16.26 6.49
N ASP A 76 -13.27 -14.93 6.54
CA ASP A 76 -12.68 -14.17 7.63
C ASP A 76 -13.37 -14.52 8.95
N ASP A 77 -12.62 -14.46 10.05
CA ASP A 77 -13.14 -14.65 11.40
C ASP A 77 -13.98 -15.94 11.57
N ARG A 78 -13.61 -17.02 10.87
CA ARG A 78 -14.33 -18.32 10.88
C ARG A 78 -14.43 -19.00 12.25
N LYS A 79 -13.75 -18.45 13.25
CA LYS A 79 -13.73 -18.92 14.65
C LYS A 79 -14.38 -17.95 15.62
N PHE A 80 -15.05 -16.91 15.10
CA PHE A 80 -15.73 -15.89 15.91
C PHE A 80 -14.81 -15.34 17.00
N PHE A 81 -13.57 -15.00 16.62
CA PHE A 81 -12.67 -14.29 17.53
C PHE A 81 -13.26 -12.92 17.90
N TYR A 82 -14.04 -12.36 16.99
CA TYR A 82 -14.75 -11.12 17.18
C TYR A 82 -16.26 -11.30 17.36
N PRO A 83 -16.94 -10.36 18.04
CA PRO A 83 -18.39 -10.37 18.14
C PRO A 83 -19.07 -10.10 16.81
N VAL A 84 -20.25 -10.68 16.64
CA VAL A 84 -21.20 -10.36 15.56
C VAL A 84 -21.74 -8.95 15.75
N LEU A 85 -21.83 -8.17 14.68
CA LEU A 85 -22.25 -6.77 14.70
C LEU A 85 -23.61 -6.60 14.00
N ALA A 86 -24.33 -5.54 14.36
CA ALA A 86 -25.58 -5.15 13.68
C ALA A 86 -25.33 -4.43 12.35
N GLU A 87 -24.20 -3.73 12.25
CA GLU A 87 -23.80 -2.95 11.09
C GLU A 87 -22.28 -3.02 10.91
N GLU A 88 -21.82 -2.77 9.68
CA GLU A 88 -20.40 -2.77 9.37
C GLU A 88 -19.71 -1.60 10.07
N PRO A 89 -18.61 -1.84 10.82
CA PRO A 89 -17.87 -0.75 11.43
C PRO A 89 -17.27 0.14 10.33
N PRO A 90 -17.15 1.45 10.57
CA PRO A 90 -16.49 2.32 9.61
C PRO A 90 -15.05 1.83 9.37
N PRO A 91 -14.51 2.02 8.15
CA PRO A 91 -13.12 1.69 7.87
C PRO A 91 -12.20 2.36 8.90
N PRO A 92 -11.12 1.68 9.36
CA PRO A 92 -10.21 2.27 10.32
C PRO A 92 -9.60 3.56 9.78
N GLU A 93 -9.54 4.60 10.62
CA GLU A 93 -9.05 5.94 10.25
C GLU A 93 -7.61 5.92 9.69
N ASN A 94 -6.82 4.94 10.14
CA ASN A 94 -5.53 4.61 9.56
C ASN A 94 -5.61 3.21 8.93
N PRO A 95 -5.71 3.07 7.60
CA PRO A 95 -5.51 1.77 6.98
C PRO A 95 -4.15 1.26 7.44
N GLY A 96 -4.13 0.05 8.01
CA GLY A 96 -3.02 -0.44 8.84
C GLY A 96 -1.66 -0.15 8.21
N ARG A 97 -0.70 0.29 9.03
CA ARG A 97 0.69 0.44 8.58
C ARG A 97 1.07 -0.87 7.87
N PHE A 98 1.53 -0.76 6.62
CA PHE A 98 1.76 -1.91 5.74
C PHE A 98 0.48 -2.62 5.28
N GLY A 99 -0.52 -1.88 4.80
CA GLY A 99 -1.53 -2.39 3.85
C GLY A 99 -2.28 -3.68 4.21
N ARG A 100 -2.42 -4.04 5.50
CA ARG A 100 -3.22 -5.20 5.91
C ARG A 100 -4.68 -4.94 5.56
N SER A 101 -5.33 -5.88 4.88
CA SER A 101 -6.78 -5.84 4.70
C SER A 101 -7.46 -5.83 6.07
N HIS A 102 -8.57 -5.10 6.18
CA HIS A 102 -9.39 -5.18 7.37
C HIS A 102 -10.10 -6.54 7.34
N GLN A 103 -9.89 -7.36 8.37
CA GLN A 103 -10.60 -8.64 8.49
C GLN A 103 -12.10 -8.37 8.52
N ARG A 104 -12.86 -9.03 7.64
CA ARG A 104 -14.32 -8.86 7.61
C ARG A 104 -14.93 -9.41 8.90
N ARG A 105 -16.01 -8.76 9.32
CA ARG A 105 -16.72 -9.07 10.56
C ARG A 105 -18.06 -9.71 10.22
N TRP A 106 -18.50 -10.65 11.06
CA TRP A 106 -19.84 -11.21 10.95
C TRP A 106 -20.89 -10.13 11.22
N LEU A 107 -21.86 -10.00 10.31
CA LEU A 107 -23.00 -9.11 10.43
C LEU A 107 -24.29 -9.91 10.61
N ALA A 108 -25.13 -9.49 11.55
CA ALA A 108 -26.45 -10.07 11.72
C ALA A 108 -27.36 -9.65 10.56
N VAL A 109 -27.99 -10.63 9.89
CA VAL A 109 -29.03 -10.38 8.88
C VAL A 109 -30.39 -10.08 9.54
N GLY A 110 -30.62 -10.62 10.74
CA GLY A 110 -31.83 -10.41 11.54
C GLY A 110 -31.58 -9.48 12.75
N PRO A 111 -32.53 -9.39 13.69
CA PRO A 111 -32.37 -8.60 14.90
C PRO A 111 -31.12 -9.02 15.66
N ILE A 112 -30.21 -8.07 15.91
CA ILE A 112 -28.98 -8.35 16.67
C ILE A 112 -29.28 -8.85 18.09
N ALA A 113 -30.45 -8.50 18.64
CA ALA A 113 -30.92 -9.00 19.93
C ALA A 113 -31.09 -10.53 20.00
N ASP A 114 -31.24 -11.19 18.84
CA ASP A 114 -31.33 -12.65 18.77
C ASP A 114 -29.95 -13.32 18.78
N VAL A 115 -28.86 -12.57 18.61
CA VAL A 115 -27.49 -13.08 18.60
C VAL A 115 -26.76 -12.64 19.87
N VAL A 116 -26.34 -13.61 20.68
CA VAL A 116 -25.54 -13.35 21.90
C VAL A 116 -24.20 -14.03 21.76
N MET A 117 -23.12 -13.36 22.18
CA MET A 117 -21.81 -13.99 22.31
C MET A 117 -21.76 -14.78 23.61
N ASP A 118 -21.87 -16.11 23.52
CA ASP A 118 -21.86 -17.01 24.65
C ASP A 118 -20.42 -17.31 25.10
N VAL A 119 -20.17 -17.14 26.40
CA VAL A 119 -18.87 -17.38 27.06
C VAL A 119 -18.90 -18.60 27.97
N GLN A 120 -20.07 -19.22 28.18
CA GLN A 120 -20.21 -20.37 29.08
C GLN A 120 -19.87 -21.68 28.37
N GLU A 121 -20.35 -21.85 27.14
CA GLU A 121 -20.12 -23.03 26.32
C GLU A 121 -19.55 -22.64 24.94
N PRO A 122 -18.38 -21.98 24.88
CA PRO A 122 -17.82 -21.55 23.62
C PRO A 122 -17.35 -22.76 22.79
N TRP A 123 -17.61 -22.73 21.48
CA TRP A 123 -17.07 -23.73 20.56
C TRP A 123 -15.53 -23.69 20.49
N VAL A 124 -14.96 -22.49 20.44
CA VAL A 124 -13.52 -22.21 20.46
C VAL A 124 -13.25 -20.84 21.10
N GLY A 125 -12.04 -20.63 21.64
CA GLY A 125 -11.63 -19.33 22.15
C GLY A 125 -12.39 -18.88 23.40
N GLU A 126 -12.63 -17.57 23.53
CA GLU A 126 -13.31 -16.96 24.68
C GLU A 126 -14.83 -16.95 24.55
N HIS A 127 -15.36 -16.98 23.32
CA HIS A 127 -16.79 -16.89 23.07
C HIS A 127 -17.19 -17.51 21.73
N SER A 128 -18.48 -17.83 21.58
CA SER A 128 -19.07 -18.17 20.28
C SER A 128 -20.50 -17.62 20.15
N PRO A 129 -20.98 -17.33 18.93
CA PRO A 129 -22.33 -16.82 18.75
C PRO A 129 -23.37 -17.89 19.07
N ARG A 130 -24.40 -17.51 19.83
CA ARG A 130 -25.60 -18.28 20.08
C ARG A 130 -26.80 -17.50 19.53
N VAL A 131 -27.55 -18.14 18.64
CA VAL A 131 -28.71 -17.55 17.98
C VAL A 131 -29.98 -18.06 18.64
N SER A 132 -30.84 -17.15 19.08
CA SER A 132 -32.18 -17.46 19.59
C SER A 132 -33.12 -17.66 18.41
N LEU A 133 -33.91 -18.74 18.43
CA LEU A 133 -34.90 -19.02 17.39
C LEU A 133 -36.29 -18.61 17.89
N ALA A 134 -36.97 -17.75 17.13
CA ALA A 134 -38.41 -17.55 17.30
C ALA A 134 -39.16 -18.78 16.75
N ALA A 135 -40.30 -19.12 17.34
CA ALA A 135 -41.13 -20.26 16.91
C ALA A 135 -41.71 -20.09 15.47
N THR A 136 -41.56 -18.91 14.87
CA THR A 136 -42.08 -18.58 13.54
C THR A 136 -40.91 -18.32 12.58
N ILE A 137 -40.83 -19.09 11.50
CA ILE A 137 -39.85 -18.89 10.43
C ILE A 137 -40.22 -17.62 9.65
N HIS A 138 -39.42 -16.57 9.75
CA HIS A 138 -39.48 -15.47 8.80
C HIS A 138 -38.76 -15.91 7.52
N ALA A 139 -39.52 -16.12 6.43
CA ALA A 139 -38.94 -16.40 5.13
C ALA A 139 -38.06 -15.22 4.70
N VAL A 140 -36.74 -15.42 4.69
CA VAL A 140 -35.79 -14.44 4.18
C VAL A 140 -35.83 -14.51 2.65
N SER A 141 -36.53 -13.56 2.02
CA SER A 141 -36.38 -13.30 0.58
C SER A 141 -35.05 -12.58 0.36
N GLY A 142 -34.01 -13.36 0.14
CA GLY A 142 -32.69 -12.91 -0.27
C GLY A 142 -31.94 -14.12 -0.80
N ARG A 143 -31.10 -13.95 -1.82
CA ARG A 143 -30.37 -15.04 -2.44
C ARG A 143 -29.41 -15.65 -1.42
N VAL A 144 -29.89 -16.68 -0.74
CA VAL A 144 -29.11 -17.52 0.14
C VAL A 144 -28.16 -18.32 -0.73
N VAL A 145 -26.92 -17.87 -0.81
CA VAL A 145 -25.79 -18.72 -1.18
C VAL A 145 -25.23 -19.23 0.14
N TRP A 146 -25.74 -20.38 0.58
CA TRP A 146 -24.91 -21.29 1.36
C TRP A 146 -23.96 -21.95 0.36
N LEU A 147 -22.67 -21.99 0.67
CA LEU A 147 -21.82 -23.06 0.13
C LEU A 147 -22.15 -24.36 0.86
#